data_AF-A0A131Z2X4-F1
#
_entry.id   AF-A0A131Z2X4-F1
#
_cell.length_a   1.000
_cell.length_b   1.000
_cell.length_c   1.000
_cell.angle_alpha   90.00
_cell.angle_beta   90.00
_cell.angle_gamma   90.00
#
_symmetry.space_group_name_H-M   'P 1'
#
loop_
_entity.id
_entity.type
_entity.pdbx_description
1 polymer ?
#
loop_
_entity_poly.entity_id
_entity_poly.type
_entity_poly.pdbx_seq_one_letter_code
_entity_poly.pdbx_strand_id
1 'polypeptide(L)'
;MFTIPWRSFSCHNFSGLIKYATTPTTVTIVATDLRCLYKEILDEDALQDRCRELNPSIEVTTKGLVRHLSDGLTAAIESSSMHSPELKATIDSSSLVFALSMTIKEVKFFWHFTMAAQSIDDFYSQVTLPMLVMLAAMKEQRERLFALLNKKDAEITDYTSSGARVSKRSLRTQPFDEGEFKEEMTRVGVLKRRFTNLQESAFAGDELGKIMKVYQELSTLSQQKSSSPSDKQLPADASEQTSMPIEAMHNSKPVRNKELSPEVIPEKPKIKKAKKRLRL
;
A
#
# COMPACT_ATOMS: atom_id res chain seq x y z
N MET A 1 -2.05 8.87 -9.75
CA MET A 1 -1.07 8.90 -8.63
C MET A 1 -1.29 7.81 -7.59
N PHE A 2 -2.52 7.54 -7.14
CA PHE A 2 -2.76 6.59 -6.04
C PHE A 2 -2.40 5.14 -6.36
N THR A 3 -2.55 4.72 -7.61
CA THR A 3 -2.28 3.34 -8.09
C THR A 3 -0.82 3.06 -8.42
N ILE A 4 0.05 4.07 -8.37
CA ILE A 4 1.46 3.93 -8.70
C ILE A 4 2.20 3.51 -7.42
N PRO A 5 2.96 2.39 -7.46
CA PRO A 5 3.67 1.92 -6.29
C PRO A 5 4.74 2.92 -5.86
N TRP A 6 4.94 3.00 -4.56
CA TRP A 6 6.06 3.73 -4.00
C TRP A 6 7.37 3.01 -4.32
N ARG A 7 8.39 3.78 -4.68
CA ARG A 7 9.74 3.29 -4.89
C ARG A 7 10.65 3.88 -3.84
N SER A 8 11.55 3.05 -3.36
CA SER A 8 12.57 3.46 -2.42
C SER A 8 13.62 4.29 -3.12
N PHE A 9 13.96 5.42 -2.53
CA PHE A 9 14.99 6.30 -3.07
C PHE A 9 15.79 6.94 -1.94
N SER A 10 17.11 6.82 -2.05
CA SER A 10 18.05 7.44 -1.13
C SER A 10 19.15 8.16 -1.91
N CYS A 11 19.44 9.38 -1.47
CA CYS A 11 20.58 10.18 -1.90
C CYS A 11 21.14 10.90 -0.67
N HIS A 12 22.26 11.62 -0.81
CA HIS A 12 23.00 12.19 0.33
C HIS A 12 22.14 12.87 1.41
N ASN A 13 21.12 13.64 1.03
CA ASN A 13 20.31 14.43 1.95
C ASN A 13 18.85 13.95 2.09
N PHE A 14 18.43 12.91 1.39
CA PHE A 14 17.05 12.41 1.43
C PHE A 14 17.03 10.89 1.39
N SER A 15 16.30 10.29 2.32
CA SER A 15 16.02 8.85 2.33
C SER A 15 14.53 8.66 2.55
N GLY A 16 13.85 8.04 1.59
CA GLY A 16 12.41 7.94 1.62
C GLY A 16 11.82 7.19 0.43
N LEU A 17 10.57 7.52 0.14
CA LEU A 17 9.80 6.95 -0.94
C LEU A 17 9.48 8.02 -1.98
N ILE A 18 9.47 7.62 -3.24
CA ILE A 18 9.17 8.46 -4.39
C ILE A 18 8.21 7.73 -5.32
N LYS A 19 7.30 8.47 -5.94
CA LYS A 19 6.49 8.02 -7.07
C LYS A 19 6.20 9.20 -7.99
N TYR A 20 6.06 8.93 -9.26
CA TYR A 20 5.70 9.95 -10.24
C TYR A 20 4.74 9.37 -11.28
N ALA A 21 3.95 10.24 -11.89
CA ALA A 21 3.12 9.96 -13.04
C ALA A 21 3.39 10.99 -14.11
N THR A 22 3.37 10.54 -15.35
CA THR A 22 3.47 11.41 -16.51
C THR A 22 2.25 11.22 -17.41
N THR A 23 1.76 12.33 -17.94
CA THR A 23 0.83 12.37 -19.09
C THR A 23 1.56 13.08 -20.23
N PRO A 24 1.02 13.15 -21.46
CA PRO A 24 1.72 13.83 -22.55
C PRO A 24 2.08 15.30 -22.29
N THR A 25 1.39 15.97 -21.35
CA THR A 25 1.54 17.40 -21.06
C THR A 25 1.72 17.71 -19.58
N THR A 26 1.71 16.70 -18.69
CA THR A 26 1.83 16.94 -17.25
C THR A 26 2.78 15.96 -16.59
N VAL A 27 3.46 16.43 -15.55
CA VAL A 27 4.30 15.62 -14.67
C VAL A 27 3.83 15.83 -13.25
N THR A 28 3.54 14.74 -12.54
CA THR A 28 3.27 14.78 -11.10
C THR A 28 4.31 13.94 -10.38
N ILE A 29 4.99 14.54 -9.42
CA ILE A 29 5.98 13.86 -8.58
C ILE A 29 5.57 14.01 -7.13
N VAL A 30 5.71 12.91 -6.38
CA VAL A 30 5.40 12.84 -4.96
C VAL A 30 6.52 12.10 -4.25
N ALA A 31 7.00 12.66 -3.16
CA ALA A 31 8.04 12.07 -2.32
C ALA A 31 7.67 12.16 -0.84
N THR A 32 8.18 11.24 -0.02
CA THR A 32 7.99 11.28 1.43
C THR A 32 9.19 10.66 2.14
N ASP A 33 9.64 11.30 3.21
CA ASP A 33 10.60 10.76 4.17
C ASP A 33 9.91 10.01 5.33
N LEU A 34 8.63 9.67 5.16
CA LEU A 34 7.70 9.13 6.16
C LEU A 34 7.41 10.08 7.33
N ARG A 35 7.82 11.35 7.24
CA ARG A 35 7.47 12.42 8.19
C ARG A 35 6.61 13.48 7.53
N CYS A 36 7.00 13.88 6.33
CA CYS A 36 6.33 14.85 5.48
C CYS A 36 6.00 14.22 4.12
N LEU A 37 4.96 14.74 3.48
CA LEU A 37 4.62 14.42 2.10
C LEU A 37 4.95 15.65 1.26
N TYR A 38 5.70 15.47 0.20
CA TYR A 38 6.07 16.52 -0.75
C TYR A 38 5.45 16.19 -2.09
N LYS A 39 4.87 17.19 -2.75
CA LYS A 39 4.23 17.02 -4.05
C LYS A 39 4.45 18.23 -4.94
N GLU A 40 4.62 17.96 -6.22
CA GLU A 40 4.60 18.96 -7.27
C GLU A 40 3.77 18.43 -8.46
N ILE A 41 2.96 19.30 -9.04
CA ILE A 41 2.25 19.06 -10.30
C ILE A 41 2.72 20.14 -11.26
N LEU A 42 3.21 19.72 -12.42
CA LEU A 42 3.67 20.58 -13.49
C LEU A 42 2.76 20.36 -14.69
N ASP A 43 2.14 21.44 -15.17
CA ASP A 43 1.38 21.49 -16.40
C ASP A 43 2.27 21.92 -17.59
N GLU A 44 1.67 22.05 -18.77
CA GLU A 44 2.40 22.33 -20.00
C GLU A 44 3.16 23.67 -19.94
N ASP A 45 2.51 24.71 -19.44
CA ASP A 45 3.11 26.05 -19.34
C ASP A 45 4.25 26.06 -18.32
N ALA A 46 4.04 25.50 -17.13
CA ALA A 46 5.08 25.41 -16.11
C ALA A 46 6.28 24.57 -16.56
N LEU A 47 6.03 23.51 -17.34
CA LEU A 47 7.09 22.68 -17.92
C LEU A 47 7.95 23.47 -18.92
N GLN A 48 7.31 24.22 -19.82
CA GLN A 48 8.01 24.99 -20.84
C GLN A 48 8.79 26.16 -20.23
N ASP A 49 8.17 26.92 -19.32
CA ASP A 49 8.81 28.07 -18.70
C ASP A 49 10.03 27.65 -17.88
N ARG A 50 9.91 26.57 -17.09
CA ARG A 50 11.05 26.04 -16.34
C ARG A 50 12.14 25.44 -17.24
N CYS A 51 11.76 24.83 -18.37
CA CYS A 51 12.75 24.36 -19.34
C CYS A 51 13.53 25.52 -19.94
N ARG A 52 12.86 26.63 -20.28
CA ARG A 52 13.48 27.85 -20.80
C ARG A 52 14.41 28.51 -19.79
N GLU A 53 14.03 28.50 -18.51
CA GLU A 53 14.84 29.04 -17.42
C GLU A 53 16.11 28.21 -17.17
N LEU A 54 15.97 26.89 -17.03
CA LEU A 54 17.08 26.00 -16.65
C LEU A 54 17.97 25.61 -17.84
N ASN A 55 17.42 25.61 -19.06
CA ASN A 55 18.11 25.15 -20.27
C ASN A 55 17.82 26.10 -21.46
N PRO A 56 18.29 27.36 -21.41
CA PRO A 56 17.96 28.39 -22.41
C PRO A 56 18.42 28.05 -23.84
N SER A 57 19.39 27.14 -23.99
CA SER A 57 19.91 26.70 -25.29
C SER A 57 19.15 25.51 -25.90
N ILE A 58 18.11 25.00 -25.22
CA ILE A 58 17.40 23.77 -25.60
C ILE A 58 15.95 24.11 -25.95
N GLU A 59 15.58 23.94 -27.22
CA GLU A 59 14.18 23.99 -27.67
C GLU A 59 13.63 22.57 -27.79
N VAL A 60 12.66 22.22 -26.93
CA VAL A 60 12.04 20.89 -26.90
C VAL A 60 10.53 21.03 -26.75
N THR A 61 9.77 20.28 -27.54
CA THR A 61 8.31 20.18 -27.39
C THR A 61 7.93 19.59 -26.03
N THR A 62 6.83 20.03 -25.42
CA THR A 62 6.33 19.54 -24.11
C THR A 62 6.33 18.01 -24.02
N LYS A 63 5.81 17.33 -25.05
CA LYS A 63 5.77 15.85 -25.10
C LYS A 63 7.16 15.21 -25.05
N GLY A 64 8.13 15.80 -25.73
CA GLY A 64 9.52 15.34 -25.73
C GLY A 64 10.16 15.55 -24.36
N LEU A 65 9.93 16.72 -23.76
CA LEU A 65 10.39 17.06 -22.42
C LEU A 65 9.85 16.09 -21.37
N VAL A 66 8.53 15.85 -21.35
CA VAL A 66 7.93 14.89 -20.40
C VAL A 66 8.51 13.49 -20.58
N ARG A 67 8.75 13.05 -21.82
CA ARG A 67 9.40 11.76 -22.07
C ARG A 67 10.80 11.71 -21.48
N HIS A 68 11.63 12.73 -21.73
CA HIS A 68 12.99 12.81 -21.21
C HIS A 68 13.02 12.87 -19.68
N LEU A 69 12.09 13.61 -19.06
CA LEU A 69 11.96 13.65 -17.60
C LEU A 69 11.52 12.29 -17.04
N SER A 70 10.58 11.61 -17.69
CA SER A 70 10.15 10.27 -17.31
C SER A 70 11.31 9.27 -17.37
N ASP A 71 12.04 9.23 -18.49
CA ASP A 71 13.17 8.32 -18.69
C ASP A 71 14.29 8.63 -17.68
N GLY A 72 14.58 9.92 -17.47
CA GLY A 72 15.60 10.38 -16.53
C GLY A 72 15.26 10.06 -15.08
N LEU A 73 14.01 10.26 -14.65
CA LEU A 73 13.53 9.86 -13.32
C LEU A 73 13.59 8.34 -13.14
N THR A 74 13.13 7.59 -14.14
CA THR A 74 13.19 6.12 -14.10
C THR A 74 14.62 5.65 -13.90
N ALA A 75 15.54 6.14 -14.72
CA ALA A 75 16.95 5.78 -14.62
C ALA A 75 17.57 6.23 -13.29
N ALA A 76 17.32 7.46 -12.82
CA ALA A 76 17.86 7.95 -11.56
C ALA A 76 17.39 7.15 -10.34
N ILE A 77 16.15 6.64 -10.37
CA ILE A 77 15.56 5.85 -9.27
C ILE A 77 15.99 4.39 -9.36
N GLU A 78 16.13 3.83 -10.56
CA GLU A 78 16.40 2.40 -10.77
C GLU A 78 17.88 2.03 -10.86
N SER A 79 18.76 2.98 -11.23
CA SER A 79 20.15 2.66 -11.53
C SER A 79 21.15 3.30 -10.56
N SER A 80 22.09 2.49 -10.09
CA SER A 80 23.22 2.89 -9.25
C SER A 80 24.52 3.03 -10.05
N SER A 81 24.44 3.23 -11.37
CA SER A 81 25.62 3.30 -12.26
C SER A 81 26.17 4.72 -12.36
N MET A 82 27.50 4.84 -12.47
CA MET A 82 28.26 6.10 -12.60
C MET A 82 27.89 6.94 -13.84
N HIS A 83 27.22 6.36 -14.84
CA HIS A 83 26.77 7.06 -16.07
C HIS A 83 25.28 7.37 -16.08
N SER A 84 24.60 7.17 -14.96
CA SER A 84 23.17 7.38 -14.84
C SER A 84 22.86 8.84 -14.53
N PRO A 85 21.63 9.30 -14.83
CA PRO A 85 21.15 10.60 -14.38
C PRO A 85 21.34 10.75 -12.87
N GLU A 86 21.94 11.87 -12.45
CA GLU A 86 22.18 12.15 -11.04
C GLU A 86 20.98 12.89 -10.46
N LEU A 87 20.43 12.37 -9.36
CA LEU A 87 19.32 13.00 -8.63
C LEU A 87 19.78 13.39 -7.23
N LYS A 88 19.91 14.70 -6.99
CA LYS A 88 20.30 15.27 -5.70
C LYS A 88 19.09 15.84 -4.99
N ALA A 89 19.01 15.66 -3.68
CA ALA A 89 17.98 16.26 -2.86
C ALA A 89 18.52 17.41 -2.01
N THR A 90 17.72 18.46 -1.89
CA THR A 90 17.89 19.51 -0.88
C THR A 90 16.57 19.65 -0.14
N ILE A 91 16.62 19.51 1.19
CA ILE A 91 15.45 19.64 2.05
C ILE A 91 15.53 20.99 2.75
N ASP A 92 14.45 21.76 2.64
CA ASP A 92 14.19 22.94 3.45
C ASP A 92 12.95 22.68 4.33
N SER A 93 12.73 23.54 5.32
CA SER A 93 11.64 23.46 6.30
C SER A 93 10.24 23.31 5.70
N SER A 94 9.99 23.85 4.49
CA SER A 94 8.68 23.79 3.81
C SER A 94 8.69 23.11 2.44
N SER A 95 9.86 22.72 1.92
CA SER A 95 9.97 22.21 0.55
C SER A 95 11.11 21.23 0.36
N LEU A 96 10.92 20.31 -0.58
CA LEU A 96 11.92 19.38 -1.05
C LEU A 96 12.25 19.69 -2.50
N VAL A 97 13.53 19.93 -2.79
CA VAL A 97 14.03 20.14 -4.14
C VAL A 97 14.79 18.91 -4.60
N PHE A 98 14.34 18.31 -5.71
CA PHE A 98 15.11 17.29 -6.43
C PHE A 98 15.75 17.88 -7.67
N ALA A 99 17.08 17.90 -7.70
CA ALA A 99 17.88 18.33 -8.83
C ALA A 99 18.32 17.12 -9.66
N LEU A 100 17.77 17.02 -10.86
CA LEU A 100 18.04 15.99 -11.86
C LEU A 100 19.02 16.53 -12.90
N SER A 101 20.17 15.88 -13.03
CA SER A 101 21.18 16.17 -14.04
C SER A 101 21.33 14.97 -14.97
N MET A 102 21.08 15.15 -16.26
CA MET A 102 21.21 14.09 -17.27
C MET A 102 21.85 14.61 -18.55
N THR A 103 22.23 13.69 -19.43
CA THR A 103 22.74 14.04 -20.77
C THR A 103 21.75 13.55 -21.83
N ILE A 104 21.21 14.47 -22.62
CA ILE A 104 20.29 14.17 -23.72
C ILE A 104 21.06 14.42 -25.02
N LYS A 105 21.35 13.35 -25.79
CA LYS A 105 22.05 13.45 -27.08
C LYS A 105 23.32 14.31 -26.99
N GLU A 106 24.17 14.03 -26.00
CA GLU A 106 25.44 14.75 -25.72
C GLU A 106 25.30 16.17 -25.15
N VAL A 107 24.08 16.67 -24.97
CA VAL A 107 23.80 17.96 -24.32
C VAL A 107 23.46 17.74 -22.84
N LYS A 108 24.10 18.50 -21.95
CA LYS A 108 23.75 18.49 -20.52
C LYS A 108 22.38 19.12 -20.32
N PHE A 109 21.52 18.42 -19.59
CA PHE A 109 20.16 18.83 -19.27
C PHE A 109 19.98 18.84 -17.76
N PHE A 110 19.49 19.97 -17.24
CA PHE A 110 19.26 20.18 -15.82
C PHE A 110 17.78 20.42 -15.53
N TRP A 111 17.28 19.82 -14.45
CA TRP A 111 15.91 20.01 -14.03
C TRP A 111 15.80 20.06 -12.50
N HIS A 112 14.97 20.96 -12.00
CA HIS A 112 14.63 21.04 -10.58
C HIS A 112 13.15 20.76 -10.38
N PHE A 113 12.83 19.75 -9.57
CA PHE A 113 11.48 19.57 -9.01
C PHE A 113 11.43 20.27 -7.67
N THR A 114 10.54 21.24 -7.51
CA THR A 114 10.35 22.02 -6.28
C THR A 114 9.03 21.61 -5.64
N MET A 115 9.08 20.65 -4.74
CA MET A 115 7.90 20.05 -4.13
C MET A 115 7.58 20.73 -2.80
N ALA A 116 6.36 21.26 -2.68
CA ALA A 116 5.88 21.84 -1.44
C ALA A 116 5.43 20.73 -0.46
N ALA A 117 5.68 20.95 0.83
CA ALA A 117 5.12 20.11 1.88
C ALA A 117 3.58 20.15 1.83
N GLN A 118 2.96 18.98 1.95
CA GLN A 118 1.50 18.81 1.91
C GLN A 118 0.91 18.80 3.32
N SER A 119 -0.42 18.87 3.39
CA SER A 119 -1.15 18.83 4.66
C SER A 119 -1.01 17.48 5.36
N ILE A 120 -1.31 17.46 6.67
CA ILE A 120 -1.35 16.23 7.46
C ILE A 120 -2.45 15.29 6.93
N ASP A 121 -3.56 15.84 6.43
CA ASP A 121 -4.64 15.05 5.84
C ASP A 121 -4.22 14.37 4.53
N ASP A 122 -3.42 15.05 3.71
CA ASP A 122 -2.82 14.47 2.51
C ASP A 122 -1.82 13.36 2.86
N PHE A 123 -1.00 13.57 3.88
CA PHE A 123 -0.09 12.54 4.38
C PHE A 123 -0.87 11.33 4.89
N TYR A 124 -1.89 11.55 5.72
CA TYR A 124 -2.71 10.48 6.27
C TYR A 124 -3.39 9.66 5.16
N SER A 125 -4.01 10.33 4.19
CA SER A 125 -4.74 9.67 3.09
C SER A 125 -3.82 8.96 2.09
N GLN A 126 -2.62 9.47 1.81
CA GLN A 126 -1.71 8.89 0.80
C GLN A 126 -0.68 7.92 1.34
N VAL A 127 -0.38 7.98 2.65
CA VAL A 127 0.72 7.23 3.26
C VAL A 127 0.21 6.36 4.41
N THR A 128 -0.33 6.97 5.47
CA THR A 128 -0.72 6.25 6.69
C THR A 128 -1.86 5.26 6.47
N LEU A 129 -2.97 5.72 5.89
CA LEU A 129 -4.16 4.91 5.70
C LEU A 129 -3.91 3.74 4.73
N PRO A 130 -3.24 3.91 3.58
CA PRO A 130 -2.83 2.79 2.74
C PRO A 130 -1.96 1.75 3.46
N MET A 131 -1.05 2.18 4.34
CA MET A 131 -0.25 1.25 5.15
C MET A 131 -1.11 0.46 6.14
N LEU A 132 -2.09 1.09 6.78
CA LEU A 132 -3.01 0.39 7.69
C LEU A 132 -3.85 -0.65 6.95
N VAL A 133 -4.37 -0.30 5.77
CA VAL A 133 -5.12 -1.23 4.91
C VAL A 133 -4.22 -2.40 4.50
N MET A 134 -2.98 -2.12 4.10
CA MET A 134 -2.01 -3.17 3.76
C MET A 134 -1.72 -4.08 4.95
N LEU A 135 -1.47 -3.52 6.13
CA LEU A 135 -1.22 -4.29 7.34
C LEU A 135 -2.38 -5.24 7.67
N ALA A 136 -3.62 -4.75 7.56
CA ALA A 136 -4.82 -5.57 7.76
C ALA A 136 -4.92 -6.69 6.72
N ALA A 137 -4.70 -6.39 5.44
CA ALA A 137 -4.72 -7.37 4.36
C ALA A 137 -3.62 -8.44 4.52
N MET A 138 -2.39 -8.05 4.87
CA MET A 138 -1.29 -8.99 5.12
C MET A 138 -1.57 -9.89 6.33
N LYS A 139 -2.19 -9.34 7.39
CA LYS A 139 -2.62 -10.13 8.54
C LYS A 139 -3.65 -11.18 8.10
N GLU A 140 -4.67 -10.79 7.35
CA GLU A 140 -5.68 -11.71 6.85
C GLU A 140 -5.11 -12.80 5.93
N GLN A 141 -4.24 -12.42 4.99
CA GLN A 141 -3.53 -13.39 4.14
C GLN A 141 -2.76 -14.42 4.95
N ARG A 142 -2.04 -13.96 5.99
CA ARG A 142 -1.29 -14.83 6.89
C ARG A 142 -2.19 -15.82 7.63
N GLU A 143 -3.30 -15.36 8.22
CA GLU A 143 -4.22 -16.26 8.94
C GLU A 143 -4.88 -17.28 7.98
N ARG A 144 -5.20 -16.88 6.74
CA ARG A 144 -5.70 -17.80 5.70
C ARG A 144 -4.67 -18.86 5.31
N LEU A 145 -3.39 -18.47 5.21
CA LEU A 145 -2.29 -19.40 4.93
C LEU A 145 -2.11 -20.40 6.08
N PHE A 146 -2.16 -19.96 7.34
CA PHE A 146 -2.10 -20.86 8.50
C PHE A 146 -3.23 -21.87 8.49
N ALA A 147 -4.48 -21.43 8.25
CA ALA A 147 -5.61 -22.33 8.12
C ALA A 147 -5.44 -23.34 6.98
N LEU A 148 -4.82 -22.94 5.86
CA LEU A 148 -4.55 -23.84 4.73
C LEU A 148 -3.46 -24.88 5.07
N LEU A 149 -2.40 -24.47 5.78
CA LEU A 149 -1.35 -25.36 6.26
C LEU A 149 -1.90 -26.41 7.22
N ASN A 150 -2.72 -25.99 8.20
CA ASN A 150 -3.38 -26.92 9.13
C ASN A 150 -4.26 -27.96 8.40
N LYS A 151 -4.99 -27.54 7.35
CA LYS A 151 -5.75 -28.47 6.50
C LYS A 151 -4.86 -29.46 5.75
N LYS A 152 -3.69 -29.00 5.28
CA LYS A 152 -2.71 -29.87 4.60
C LYS A 152 -2.07 -30.86 5.56
N ASP A 153 -1.80 -30.48 6.79
CA ASP A 153 -1.30 -31.41 7.81
C ASP A 153 -2.35 -32.46 8.20
N ALA A 154 -3.63 -32.07 8.26
CA ALA A 154 -4.72 -33.03 8.45
C ALA A 154 -4.80 -34.04 7.29
N GLU A 155 -4.66 -33.58 6.05
CA GLU A 155 -4.60 -34.42 4.85
C GLU A 155 -3.41 -35.40 4.89
N ILE A 156 -2.20 -34.93 5.26
CA ILE A 156 -1.00 -35.76 5.41
C ILE A 156 -1.20 -36.81 6.53
N THR A 157 -1.83 -36.40 7.63
CA THR A 157 -2.14 -37.29 8.75
C THR A 157 -3.12 -38.39 8.33
N ASP A 158 -4.15 -38.05 7.55
CA ASP A 158 -5.09 -39.02 7.00
C ASP A 158 -4.40 -40.04 6.08
N TYR A 159 -3.54 -39.59 5.17
CA TYR A 159 -2.74 -40.48 4.31
C TYR A 159 -1.84 -41.42 5.11
N THR A 160 -1.13 -40.90 6.11
CA THR A 160 -0.22 -41.71 6.93
C THR A 160 -0.98 -42.69 7.82
N SER A 161 -2.14 -42.31 8.35
CA SER A 161 -3.03 -43.19 9.12
C SER A 161 -3.64 -44.31 8.27
N SER A 162 -3.89 -44.02 6.99
CA SER A 162 -4.35 -44.99 5.98
C SER A 162 -3.23 -45.93 5.48
N GLY A 163 -2.02 -45.83 6.02
CA GLY A 163 -0.88 -46.67 5.69
C GLY A 163 -0.05 -46.21 4.49
N ALA A 164 -0.36 -45.05 3.91
CA ALA A 164 0.46 -44.49 2.83
C ALA A 164 1.84 -44.06 3.38
N ARG A 165 2.90 -44.37 2.62
CA ARG A 165 4.27 -44.01 2.96
C ARG A 165 4.85 -43.07 1.91
N VAL A 166 5.54 -42.03 2.37
CA VAL A 166 6.23 -41.09 1.50
C VAL A 166 7.43 -41.80 0.85
N SER A 167 7.52 -41.74 -0.48
CA SER A 167 8.58 -42.42 -1.26
C SER A 167 9.97 -41.84 -1.00
N LYS A 168 10.07 -40.54 -0.72
CA LYS A 168 11.32 -39.82 -0.40
C LYS A 168 11.20 -39.13 0.95
N ARG A 169 12.12 -39.44 1.88
CA ARG A 169 12.13 -38.80 3.22
C ARG A 169 12.26 -37.28 3.16
N SER A 170 12.93 -36.73 2.14
CA SER A 170 13.08 -35.28 1.96
C SER A 170 11.77 -34.54 1.67
N LEU A 171 10.71 -35.25 1.27
CA LEU A 171 9.39 -34.64 1.04
C LEU A 171 8.54 -34.60 2.32
N ARG A 172 8.99 -35.22 3.41
CA ARG A 172 8.27 -35.22 4.67
C ARG A 172 8.47 -33.89 5.38
N THR A 173 7.38 -33.15 5.58
CA THR A 173 7.35 -31.92 6.38
C THR A 173 7.05 -32.26 7.84
N GLN A 174 7.46 -31.37 8.75
CA GLN A 174 6.97 -31.39 10.13
C GLN A 174 5.58 -30.73 10.16
N PRO A 175 4.71 -31.12 11.12
CA PRO A 175 3.45 -30.42 11.34
C PRO A 175 3.70 -28.94 11.58
N PHE A 176 2.87 -28.10 10.96
CA PHE A 176 2.96 -26.66 11.12
C PHE A 176 2.47 -26.24 12.52
N ASP A 177 3.28 -25.44 13.21
CA ASP A 177 2.93 -24.82 14.49
C ASP A 177 2.87 -23.30 14.32
N GLU A 178 1.69 -22.73 14.51
CA GLU A 178 1.46 -21.29 14.40
C GLU A 178 2.20 -20.48 15.46
N GLY A 179 2.32 -21.00 16.68
CA GLY A 179 2.97 -20.33 17.81
C GLY A 179 4.46 -20.26 17.59
N GLU A 180 5.08 -21.39 17.28
CA GLU A 180 6.52 -21.46 16.97
C GLU A 180 6.89 -20.55 15.79
N PHE A 181 6.08 -20.58 14.72
CA PHE A 181 6.31 -19.71 13.57
C PHE A 181 6.23 -18.21 13.93
N LYS A 182 5.23 -17.82 14.74
CA LYS A 182 5.09 -16.42 15.19
C LYS A 182 6.29 -16.00 16.05
N GLU A 183 6.72 -16.84 16.99
CA GLU A 183 7.88 -16.56 17.83
C GLU A 183 9.16 -16.44 17.00
N GLU A 184 9.40 -17.37 16.08
CA GLU A 184 10.54 -17.34 15.16
C GLU A 184 10.59 -16.02 14.36
N MET A 185 9.46 -15.57 13.83
CA MET A 185 9.39 -14.33 13.05
C MET A 185 9.62 -13.06 13.89
N THR A 186 9.41 -13.13 15.21
CA THR A 186 9.69 -12.02 16.14
C THR A 186 11.10 -12.03 16.73
N ARG A 187 11.91 -13.06 16.45
CA ARG A 187 13.30 -13.11 16.92
C ARG A 187 14.09 -11.91 16.41
N VAL A 188 14.90 -11.33 17.29
CA VAL A 188 15.71 -10.12 17.01
C VAL A 188 16.54 -10.26 15.74
N GLY A 189 17.14 -11.43 15.49
CA GLY A 189 17.93 -11.67 14.27
C GLY A 189 17.13 -11.59 12.98
N VAL A 190 15.87 -12.04 12.99
CA VAL A 190 14.95 -11.97 11.84
C VAL A 190 14.47 -10.55 11.65
N LEU A 191 14.05 -9.89 12.74
CA LEU A 191 13.61 -8.50 12.70
C LEU A 191 14.73 -7.56 12.23
N LYS A 192 15.94 -7.69 12.76
CA LYS A 192 17.09 -6.85 12.37
C LYS A 192 17.36 -6.94 10.87
N ARG A 193 17.36 -8.15 10.30
CA ARG A 193 17.52 -8.36 8.85
C ARG A 193 16.40 -7.71 8.04
N ARG A 194 15.16 -7.77 8.53
CA ARG A 194 14.03 -7.10 7.87
C ARG A 194 14.12 -5.58 7.98
N PHE A 195 14.55 -5.05 9.13
CA PHE A 195 14.74 -3.62 9.35
C PHE A 195 15.80 -3.02 8.43
N THR A 196 16.93 -3.70 8.26
CA THR A 196 17.99 -3.22 7.33
C THR A 196 17.51 -3.17 5.89
N ASN A 197 16.57 -4.06 5.52
CA ASN A 197 16.06 -4.16 4.15
C ASN A 197 14.70 -3.45 3.97
N LEU A 198 14.16 -2.84 5.04
CA LEU A 198 12.81 -2.29 5.07
C LEU A 198 12.68 -1.14 4.08
N GLN A 199 13.69 -0.28 4.05
CA GLN A 199 13.69 0.86 3.14
C GLN A 199 13.83 0.42 1.69
N GLU A 200 14.45 -0.71 1.36
CA GLU A 200 14.68 -1.13 -0.04
C GLU A 200 13.53 -1.94 -0.63
N SER A 201 12.78 -2.71 0.17
CA SER A 201 11.77 -3.64 -0.35
C SER A 201 10.39 -3.58 0.28
N ALA A 202 10.17 -2.89 1.40
CA ALA A 202 8.88 -2.95 2.10
C ALA A 202 7.73 -2.32 1.30
N PHE A 203 8.04 -1.37 0.42
CA PHE A 203 7.07 -0.67 -0.41
C PHE A 203 7.13 -1.08 -1.89
N ALA A 204 8.12 -1.92 -2.25
CA ALA A 204 8.28 -2.43 -3.59
C ALA A 204 7.39 -3.68 -3.78
N GLY A 205 6.33 -3.57 -4.58
CA GLY A 205 5.49 -4.73 -4.92
C GLY A 205 4.18 -4.39 -5.60
N ASP A 206 3.78 -5.23 -6.55
CA ASP A 206 2.52 -5.12 -7.30
C ASP A 206 1.28 -5.34 -6.39
N GLU A 207 1.43 -6.08 -5.30
CA GLU A 207 0.36 -6.33 -4.32
C GLU A 207 -0.14 -5.04 -3.63
N LEU A 208 0.75 -4.08 -3.36
CA LEU A 208 0.35 -2.77 -2.83
C LEU A 208 -0.49 -1.98 -3.83
N GLY A 209 -0.12 -2.02 -5.11
CA GLY A 209 -0.90 -1.40 -6.18
C GLY A 209 -2.31 -2.00 -6.29
N LYS A 210 -2.45 -3.33 -6.16
CA LYS A 210 -3.75 -4.03 -6.20
C LYS A 210 -4.63 -3.66 -5.01
N ILE A 211 -4.10 -3.73 -3.79
CA ILE A 211 -4.86 -3.40 -2.58
C ILE A 211 -5.29 -1.93 -2.59
N MET A 212 -4.42 -1.03 -3.04
CA MET A 212 -4.76 0.39 -3.16
C MET A 212 -5.82 0.68 -4.21
N LYS A 213 -5.86 -0.05 -5.34
CA LYS A 213 -6.96 0.06 -6.33
C LYS A 213 -8.31 -0.28 -5.71
N VAL A 214 -8.39 -1.41 -5.01
CA VAL A 214 -9.63 -1.84 -4.32
C VAL A 214 -10.06 -0.81 -3.28
N TYR A 215 -9.12 -0.28 -2.49
CA TYR A 215 -9.43 0.79 -1.55
C TYR A 215 -9.99 2.03 -2.26
N GLN A 216 -9.40 2.43 -3.38
CA GLN A 216 -9.84 3.60 -4.14
C GLN A 216 -11.28 3.41 -4.63
N GLU A 217 -11.61 2.25 -5.19
CA GLU A 217 -12.97 1.89 -5.60
C GLU A 217 -13.96 1.95 -4.43
N LEU A 218 -13.59 1.43 -3.26
CA LEU A 218 -14.45 1.48 -2.08
C LEU A 218 -14.66 2.91 -1.56
N SER A 219 -13.63 3.75 -1.63
CA SER A 219 -13.70 5.14 -1.20
C SER A 219 -14.55 6.02 -2.13
N THR A 220 -14.56 5.75 -3.44
CA THR A 220 -15.41 6.48 -4.39
C THR A 220 -16.87 6.03 -4.28
N LEU A 221 -17.12 4.74 -4.04
CA LEU A 221 -18.47 4.18 -3.82
C LEU A 221 -19.11 4.73 -2.54
N SER A 222 -18.35 4.95 -1.46
CA SER A 222 -18.89 5.49 -0.21
C SER A 222 -19.26 6.97 -0.31
N GLN A 223 -18.50 7.76 -1.08
CA GLN A 223 -18.80 9.18 -1.33
C GLN A 223 -19.99 9.41 -2.29
N GLN A 224 -20.26 8.47 -3.21
CA GLN A 224 -21.46 8.52 -4.05
C GLN A 224 -22.73 8.18 -3.27
N LYS A 225 -22.62 7.39 -2.19
CA LYS A 225 -23.76 7.02 -1.35
C LYS A 225 -24.22 8.14 -0.40
N SER A 226 -23.36 9.10 -0.11
CA SER A 226 -23.67 10.27 0.73
C SER A 226 -24.11 11.52 -0.05
N SER A 227 -24.19 11.45 -1.39
CA SER A 227 -24.51 12.60 -2.27
C SER A 227 -25.78 12.42 -3.11
N SER A 228 -26.83 11.79 -2.54
CA SER A 228 -28.20 11.87 -3.08
C SER A 228 -29.09 12.75 -2.18
N PRO A 229 -29.84 13.71 -2.75
CA PRO A 229 -30.48 14.81 -2.01
C PRO A 229 -31.81 14.38 -1.40
N SER A 230 -32.00 14.68 -0.12
CA SER A 230 -33.34 14.74 0.50
C SER A 230 -33.56 16.17 1.01
N ASP A 231 -33.87 17.07 0.07
CA ASP A 231 -34.54 18.32 0.38
C ASP A 231 -36.05 18.07 0.41
N LYS A 232 -36.63 18.13 1.60
CA LYS A 232 -37.93 18.77 1.84
C LYS A 232 -37.83 19.57 3.13
N GLN A 233 -37.61 20.88 2.96
CA GLN A 233 -37.86 21.90 3.96
C GLN A 233 -39.34 21.94 4.36
N LEU A 234 -39.58 22.30 5.64
CA LEU A 234 -40.39 23.43 6.13
C LEU A 234 -40.67 23.24 7.63
N PRO A 235 -41.00 24.29 8.40
CA PRO A 235 -40.27 25.54 8.63
C PRO A 235 -39.98 25.76 10.13
N ALA A 236 -39.22 26.82 10.41
CA ALA A 236 -38.93 27.34 11.74
C ALA A 236 -40.18 27.81 12.51
N ASP A 237 -40.21 27.56 13.82
CA ASP A 237 -40.48 28.63 14.79
C ASP A 237 -40.10 28.27 16.25
N ALA A 238 -39.81 29.32 17.02
CA ALA A 238 -39.81 29.45 18.48
C ALA A 238 -38.71 28.78 19.35
N SER A 239 -37.68 29.60 19.63
CA SER A 239 -37.24 30.04 20.97
C SER A 239 -37.15 29.03 22.14
N GLU A 240 -35.96 28.85 22.72
CA GLU A 240 -35.55 29.49 23.99
C GLU A 240 -34.17 28.98 24.46
N GLN A 241 -33.41 29.92 25.04
CA GLN A 241 -32.11 29.71 25.69
C GLN A 241 -32.31 28.97 27.01
N THR A 242 -31.50 27.95 27.33
CA THR A 242 -30.93 27.83 28.70
C THR A 242 -29.75 26.84 28.77
N SER A 243 -28.60 27.39 29.19
CA SER A 243 -27.60 26.86 30.14
C SER A 243 -27.33 25.34 30.25
N MET A 244 -26.06 24.96 30.00
CA MET A 244 -25.33 23.93 30.76
C MET A 244 -25.04 24.40 32.22
N PRO A 245 -24.46 23.61 33.18
CA PRO A 245 -23.94 22.22 33.17
C PRO A 245 -24.25 21.40 34.46
N ILE A 246 -23.66 20.19 34.56
CA ILE A 246 -22.95 19.58 35.73
C ILE A 246 -23.40 18.14 36.11
N GLU A 247 -22.45 17.23 35.89
CA GLU A 247 -21.98 16.07 36.69
C GLU A 247 -22.97 15.23 37.53
N ALA A 248 -22.91 13.91 37.40
CA ALA A 248 -22.04 13.05 38.23
C ALA A 248 -22.57 11.61 38.39
N MET A 249 -21.61 10.69 38.54
CA MET A 249 -21.67 9.39 39.23
C MET A 249 -22.23 8.13 38.54
N HIS A 250 -21.28 7.25 38.19
CA HIS A 250 -21.13 5.89 38.75
C HIS A 250 -22.42 5.16 39.20
N ASN A 251 -22.75 4.01 38.60
CA ASN A 251 -22.16 2.71 39.01
C ASN A 251 -22.76 1.53 38.21
N SER A 252 -21.88 0.80 37.53
CA SER A 252 -21.68 -0.65 37.56
C SER A 252 -22.80 -1.58 38.08
N LYS A 253 -23.28 -2.54 37.26
CA LYS A 253 -22.92 -3.99 37.29
C LYS A 253 -23.92 -4.89 36.51
N PRO A 254 -23.52 -6.14 36.16
CA PRO A 254 -23.91 -6.85 34.93
C PRO A 254 -24.98 -7.94 35.15
N VAL A 255 -25.64 -8.37 34.07
CA VAL A 255 -26.54 -9.53 34.07
C VAL A 255 -25.90 -10.74 33.38
N ARG A 256 -25.42 -11.62 34.27
CA ARG A 256 -25.40 -13.10 34.33
C ARG A 256 -25.83 -13.95 33.11
N ASN A 257 -24.96 -14.93 32.85
CA ASN A 257 -25.05 -16.17 32.05
C ASN A 257 -26.35 -16.99 32.21
N LYS A 258 -26.70 -17.71 31.13
CA LYS A 258 -27.38 -19.02 31.18
C LYS A 258 -26.65 -20.00 30.26
N GLU A 259 -26.40 -21.20 30.78
CA GLU A 259 -25.67 -22.30 30.17
C GLU A 259 -26.48 -23.61 30.36
N LEU A 260 -26.32 -24.55 29.42
CA LEU A 260 -26.74 -25.97 29.33
C LEU A 260 -28.26 -26.29 29.16
N SER A 261 -28.75 -27.27 28.38
CA SER A 261 -28.29 -28.32 27.41
C SER A 261 -29.57 -29.14 27.02
N PRO A 262 -29.57 -30.29 26.29
CA PRO A 262 -28.86 -30.74 25.07
C PRO A 262 -29.82 -31.33 23.97
N GLU A 263 -29.20 -31.78 22.86
CA GLU A 263 -29.59 -32.92 21.99
C GLU A 263 -30.69 -32.74 20.92
N VAL A 264 -30.35 -32.94 19.63
CA VAL A 264 -30.91 -33.95 18.70
C VAL A 264 -30.11 -33.89 17.38
N ILE A 265 -29.51 -35.03 17.00
CA ILE A 265 -28.93 -35.34 15.68
C ILE A 265 -30.06 -35.74 14.72
N PRO A 266 -29.99 -35.40 13.43
CA PRO A 266 -30.46 -36.35 12.42
C PRO A 266 -29.46 -36.65 11.31
N GLU A 267 -29.73 -37.79 10.68
CA GLU A 267 -28.86 -38.69 9.91
C GLU A 267 -28.36 -38.17 8.55
N LYS A 268 -27.25 -38.78 8.11
CA LYS A 268 -26.73 -38.73 6.73
C LYS A 268 -27.64 -39.51 5.76
N PRO A 269 -27.90 -39.03 4.54
CA PRO A 269 -28.38 -39.88 3.45
C PRO A 269 -27.21 -40.56 2.72
N LYS A 270 -27.35 -41.87 2.53
CA LYS A 270 -26.49 -42.76 1.74
C LYS A 270 -26.60 -42.41 0.25
N ILE A 271 -25.48 -42.14 -0.43
CA ILE A 271 -25.42 -42.13 -1.91
C ILE A 271 -24.70 -43.40 -2.39
N LYS A 272 -25.39 -44.12 -3.28
CA LYS A 272 -25.02 -45.40 -3.87
C LYS A 272 -23.90 -45.24 -4.90
N LYS A 273 -22.97 -46.20 -4.90
CA LYS A 273 -21.94 -46.38 -5.94
C LYS A 273 -22.57 -46.68 -7.30
N ALA A 274 -22.16 -45.97 -8.35
CA ALA A 274 -22.37 -46.38 -9.73
C ALA A 274 -21.01 -46.73 -10.37
N LYS A 275 -20.92 -47.94 -10.92
CA LYS A 275 -19.77 -48.51 -11.64
C LYS A 275 -19.91 -48.25 -13.14
N LYS A 276 -18.75 -48.05 -13.80
CA LYS A 276 -18.42 -48.26 -15.23
C LYS A 276 -19.04 -47.24 -16.21
N ARG A 277 -18.38 -46.80 -17.30
CA ARG A 277 -17.44 -47.53 -18.17
C ARG A 277 -16.66 -46.56 -19.06
N LEU A 278 -15.38 -46.89 -19.28
CA LEU A 278 -14.50 -46.36 -20.33
C LEU A 278 -15.10 -46.65 -21.72
N ARG A 279 -15.06 -45.68 -22.63
CA ARG A 279 -15.05 -45.89 -24.08
C ARG A 279 -14.00 -44.96 -24.69
N LEU A 280 -13.28 -45.55 -25.64
CA LEU A 280 -12.06 -45.13 -26.33
C LEU A 280 -11.94 -43.64 -26.62
#